data_AF-A0A820BKN8-F1
#
_entry.id   AF-A0A820BKN8-F1
#
_cell.length_a   1.000
_cell.length_b   1.000
_cell.length_c   1.000
_cell.angle_alpha   90.00
_cell.angle_beta   90.00
_cell.angle_gamma   90.00
#
_symmetry.space_group_name_H-M   'P 1'
#
loop_
_entity.id
_entity.type
_entity.pdbx_description
1 polymer ?
#
loop_
_entity_poly.entity_id
_entity_poly.type
_entity_poly.pdbx_seq_one_letter_code
_entity_poly.pdbx_strand_id
1 'polypeptide(L)'
;MTLPLVTREDTSLDPVEWSSTRDVAHNLLDSLLNYTQCVRDRPVWQPIPNDIRMILENEAFPEQGQTLSDVCQHVLTYFLPYSLGNTHPRFWAWVVGEGTLGGTLADLIAATTNSMTGGGTHSAILVERTVIKWMRQLFGYPEGSTGGLIASGTSMATVTCLAAARQKALANVRTDGLINGPKLVAYASTEVHICVVRAFELLGLGSNVLRRVSVDENFCINIDELKACIRTDRDNGFLPFCIIGNAGMSDRGLQEKFT
;
A
#
# COMPACT_ATOMS: atom_id res chain seq x y z
N MET A 1 -10.94 -17.74 33.93
CA MET A 1 -12.20 -17.32 33.28
C MET A 1 -12.20 -17.96 31.91
N THR A 2 -12.85 -19.12 31.77
CA THR A 2 -12.95 -19.87 30.53
C THR A 2 -14.06 -19.22 29.72
N LEU A 3 -13.72 -18.52 28.64
CA LEU A 3 -14.72 -18.01 27.70
C LEU A 3 -15.48 -19.22 27.15
N PRO A 4 -16.82 -19.26 27.27
CA PRO A 4 -17.60 -20.36 26.71
C PRO A 4 -17.34 -20.42 25.20
N LEU A 5 -17.13 -21.63 24.68
CA LEU A 5 -17.05 -21.87 23.25
C LEU A 5 -18.41 -21.49 22.65
N VAL A 6 -18.48 -20.31 22.04
CA VAL A 6 -19.63 -19.88 21.25
C VAL A 6 -19.85 -20.92 20.16
N THR A 7 -20.99 -21.61 20.19
CA THR A 7 -21.45 -22.44 19.07
C THR A 7 -21.78 -21.49 17.93
N ARG A 8 -20.90 -21.46 16.93
CA ARG A 8 -20.76 -20.34 16.01
C ARG A 8 -21.35 -20.77 14.67
N GLU A 9 -22.61 -20.41 14.43
CA GLU A 9 -23.35 -20.81 13.22
C GLU A 9 -22.79 -20.12 11.96
N ASP A 10 -22.16 -18.94 12.09
CA ASP A 10 -21.54 -18.20 10.98
C ASP A 10 -20.00 -18.08 11.16
N THR A 11 -19.25 -19.10 10.74
CA THR A 11 -17.76 -19.13 10.85
C THR A 11 -17.03 -19.17 9.53
N SER A 12 -17.74 -19.19 8.42
CA SER A 12 -17.16 -19.37 7.09
C SER A 12 -17.90 -18.52 6.06
N LEU A 13 -17.44 -18.57 4.81
CA LEU A 13 -18.13 -17.96 3.67
C LEU A 13 -19.37 -18.78 3.19
N ASP A 14 -19.73 -19.84 3.92
CA ASP A 14 -20.93 -20.64 3.71
C ASP A 14 -21.91 -20.41 4.88
N PRO A 15 -22.80 -19.41 4.78
CA PRO A 15 -23.80 -19.13 5.81
C PRO A 15 -24.85 -20.24 5.87
N VAL A 16 -25.40 -20.47 7.06
CA VAL A 16 -26.48 -21.45 7.26
C VAL A 16 -27.75 -21.03 6.51
N GLU A 17 -28.08 -19.73 6.53
CA GLU A 17 -29.31 -19.17 5.95
C GLU A 17 -29.01 -18.23 4.77
N TRP A 18 -28.81 -18.81 3.58
CA TRP A 18 -28.46 -18.06 2.37
C TRP A 18 -29.44 -16.96 1.96
N SER A 19 -30.75 -17.13 2.20
CA SER A 19 -31.75 -16.11 1.84
C SER A 19 -31.58 -14.85 2.69
N SER A 20 -31.49 -15.02 4.01
CA SER A 20 -31.33 -13.91 4.95
C SER A 20 -30.01 -13.17 4.72
N THR A 21 -28.91 -13.90 4.56
CA THR A 21 -27.59 -13.30 4.29
C THR A 21 -27.57 -12.54 2.97
N ARG A 22 -28.29 -13.02 1.94
CA ARG A 22 -28.44 -12.33 0.66
C ARG A 22 -29.18 -11.01 0.81
N ASP A 23 -30.27 -10.98 1.58
CA ASP A 23 -31.03 -9.76 1.83
C ASP A 23 -30.18 -8.71 2.55
N VAL A 24 -29.43 -9.12 3.59
CA VAL A 24 -28.49 -8.23 4.30
C VAL A 24 -27.42 -7.69 3.35
N ALA A 25 -26.83 -8.53 2.51
CA ALA A 25 -25.80 -8.11 1.56
C ALA A 25 -26.34 -7.13 0.50
N HIS A 26 -27.54 -7.37 -0.03
CA HIS A 26 -28.18 -6.44 -0.98
C HIS A 26 -28.49 -5.09 -0.33
N ASN A 27 -29.05 -5.09 0.88
CA ASN A 27 -29.34 -3.86 1.62
C ASN A 27 -28.08 -3.04 1.90
N LEU A 28 -26.98 -3.71 2.30
CA LEU A 28 -25.69 -3.04 2.50
C LEU A 28 -25.16 -2.47 1.18
N LEU A 29 -25.17 -3.25 0.10
CA LEU A 29 -24.68 -2.81 -1.20
C LEU A 29 -25.45 -1.59 -1.70
N ASP A 30 -26.79 -1.62 -1.65
CA ASP A 30 -27.63 -0.49 -2.04
C ASP A 30 -27.35 0.74 -1.19
N SER A 31 -27.14 0.57 0.12
CA SER A 31 -26.78 1.67 1.02
C SER A 31 -25.43 2.30 0.66
N LEU A 32 -24.41 1.50 0.35
CA LEU A 32 -23.09 1.97 -0.05
C LEU A 32 -23.10 2.64 -1.44
N LEU A 33 -23.89 2.11 -2.37
CA LEU A 33 -24.08 2.71 -3.69
C LEU A 33 -24.81 4.06 -3.58
N ASN A 34 -25.88 4.15 -2.78
CA ASN A 34 -26.59 5.40 -2.51
C ASN A 34 -25.66 6.42 -1.83
N TYR A 35 -24.85 5.99 -0.86
CA TYR A 35 -23.84 6.84 -0.22
C TYR A 35 -22.85 7.41 -1.25
N THR A 36 -22.43 6.61 -2.23
CA THR A 36 -21.51 7.07 -3.29
C THR A 36 -22.21 7.98 -4.29
N GLN A 37 -23.46 7.68 -4.66
CA GLN A 37 -24.26 8.46 -5.59
C GLN A 37 -24.49 9.89 -5.10
N CYS A 38 -24.75 10.07 -3.80
CA CYS A 38 -25.01 11.37 -3.18
C CYS A 38 -23.75 12.07 -2.65
N VAL A 39 -22.54 11.64 -3.07
CA VAL A 39 -21.27 12.18 -2.54
C VAL A 39 -21.12 13.70 -2.70
N ARG A 40 -21.76 14.29 -3.72
CA ARG A 40 -21.68 15.74 -4.00
C ARG A 40 -22.57 16.58 -3.10
N ASP A 41 -23.57 15.96 -2.48
CA ASP A 41 -24.59 16.62 -1.66
C ASP A 41 -24.18 16.71 -0.18
N ARG A 42 -23.10 16.02 0.19
CA ARG A 42 -22.54 16.00 1.55
C ARG A 42 -21.29 16.87 1.67
N PRO A 43 -20.89 17.29 2.89
CA PRO A 43 -19.58 17.92 3.08
C PRO A 43 -18.44 16.98 2.64
N VAL A 44 -17.32 17.58 2.19
CA VAL A 44 -16.10 16.83 1.86
C VAL A 44 -15.64 16.02 3.07
N TRP A 45 -15.56 16.67 4.22
CA TRP A 45 -15.21 16.09 5.51
C TRP A 45 -16.04 16.76 6.59
N GLN A 46 -16.36 16.02 7.65
CA GLN A 46 -17.05 16.54 8.83
C GLN A 46 -16.44 15.94 10.10
N PRO A 47 -16.39 16.71 11.21
CA PRO A 47 -15.90 16.19 12.48
C PRO A 47 -16.85 15.12 13.01
N ILE A 48 -16.30 14.09 13.66
CA ILE A 48 -17.08 13.09 14.38
C ILE A 48 -17.69 13.76 15.63
N PRO A 49 -19.02 13.76 15.80
CA PRO A 49 -19.67 14.23 17.03
C PRO A 49 -19.17 13.49 18.27
N ASN A 50 -19.13 14.15 19.43
CA ASN A 50 -18.53 13.58 20.63
C ASN A 50 -19.23 12.31 21.13
N ASP A 51 -20.56 12.23 21.01
CA ASP A 51 -21.35 11.04 21.32
C ASP A 51 -20.97 9.85 20.43
N ILE A 52 -20.86 10.06 19.11
CA ILE A 52 -20.42 9.03 18.15
C ILE A 52 -18.98 8.60 18.42
N ARG A 53 -18.10 9.57 18.68
CA ARG A 53 -16.70 9.30 19.07
C ARG A 53 -16.64 8.43 20.32
N MET A 54 -17.40 8.77 21.35
CA MET A 54 -17.44 7.99 22.59
C MET A 54 -17.95 6.56 22.36
N ILE A 55 -18.92 6.38 21.46
CA ILE A 55 -19.39 5.04 21.07
C ILE A 55 -18.25 4.23 20.44
N LEU A 56 -17.56 4.79 19.43
CA LEU A 56 -16.48 4.08 18.72
C LEU A 56 -15.23 3.85 19.59
N GLU A 57 -14.87 4.78 20.47
CA GLU A 57 -13.67 4.69 21.30
C GLU A 57 -13.88 3.81 22.55
N ASN A 58 -15.12 3.70 23.06
CA ASN A 58 -15.42 2.98 24.30
C ASN A 58 -16.32 1.75 24.10
N GLU A 59 -16.49 1.27 22.86
CA GLU A 59 -17.23 0.04 22.60
C GLU A 59 -16.60 -1.13 23.36
N ALA A 60 -17.38 -1.79 24.20
CA ALA A 60 -16.91 -2.96 24.94
C ALA A 60 -16.79 -4.17 24.01
N PHE A 61 -15.83 -5.05 24.30
CA PHE A 61 -15.73 -6.33 23.60
C PHE A 61 -17.04 -7.13 23.78
N PRO A 62 -17.75 -7.50 22.71
CA PRO A 62 -19.02 -8.19 22.83
C PRO A 62 -18.80 -9.64 23.29
N GLU A 63 -19.39 -10.01 24.43
CA GLU A 63 -19.31 -11.39 24.95
C GLU A 63 -20.17 -12.38 24.15
N GLN A 64 -21.09 -11.87 23.33
CA GLN A 64 -21.98 -12.64 22.46
C GLN A 64 -21.86 -12.17 21.02
N GLY A 65 -22.08 -13.07 20.06
CA GLY A 65 -22.10 -12.73 18.65
C GLY A 65 -23.21 -11.73 18.33
N GLN A 66 -22.95 -10.80 17.41
CA GLN A 66 -23.93 -9.90 16.83
C GLN A 66 -24.37 -10.44 15.46
N THR A 67 -25.59 -10.08 15.03
CA THR A 67 -26.04 -10.44 13.69
C THR A 67 -25.27 -9.63 12.65
N LEU A 68 -25.09 -10.20 11.44
CA LEU A 68 -24.46 -9.47 10.34
C LEU A 68 -25.20 -8.16 10.02
N SER A 69 -26.53 -8.17 10.10
CA SER A 69 -27.38 -6.99 9.89
C SER A 69 -27.06 -5.87 10.88
N ASP A 70 -26.92 -6.20 12.17
CA ASP A 70 -26.61 -5.20 13.20
C ASP A 70 -25.22 -4.58 12.98
N VAL A 71 -24.24 -5.40 12.61
CA VAL A 71 -22.88 -4.94 12.29
C VAL A 71 -22.89 -4.02 11.07
N CYS A 72 -23.60 -4.40 10.00
CA CYS A 72 -23.76 -3.56 8.82
C CYS A 72 -24.42 -2.22 9.16
N GLN A 73 -25.49 -2.23 9.96
CA GLN A 73 -26.17 -1.02 10.40
C GLN A 73 -25.27 -0.14 11.28
N HIS A 74 -24.44 -0.74 12.13
CA HIS A 74 -23.44 -0.03 12.92
C HIS A 74 -22.49 0.75 12.00
N VAL A 75 -21.91 0.09 10.98
CA VAL A 75 -21.02 0.73 10.01
C VAL A 75 -21.70 1.87 9.27
N LEU A 76 -22.93 1.66 8.78
CA LEU A 76 -23.68 2.68 8.05
C LEU A 76 -23.99 3.93 8.91
N THR A 77 -24.19 3.74 10.21
CA THR A 77 -24.62 4.80 11.14
C THR A 77 -23.43 5.57 11.72
N TYR A 78 -22.44 4.86 12.26
CA TYR A 78 -21.41 5.44 13.11
C TYR A 78 -20.06 5.62 12.40
N PHE A 79 -19.81 4.87 11.33
CA PHE A 79 -18.52 4.91 10.61
C PHE A 79 -18.63 5.67 9.28
N LEU A 80 -19.52 5.22 8.41
CA LEU A 80 -19.60 5.66 7.01
C LEU A 80 -19.76 7.19 6.84
N PRO A 81 -20.55 7.92 7.65
CA PRO A 81 -20.70 9.37 7.50
C PRO A 81 -19.43 10.18 7.79
N TYR A 82 -18.45 9.61 8.50
CA TYR A 82 -17.29 10.33 9.03
C TYR A 82 -15.96 9.89 8.41
N SER A 83 -16.01 9.44 7.15
CA SER A 83 -14.81 9.09 6.39
C SER A 83 -13.93 10.32 6.09
N LEU A 84 -12.68 10.08 5.65
CA LEU A 84 -11.72 11.14 5.32
C LEU A 84 -12.21 12.09 4.23
N GLY A 85 -13.14 11.64 3.37
CA GLY A 85 -13.72 12.46 2.31
C GLY A 85 -13.05 12.34 0.95
N ASN A 86 -12.05 11.46 0.81
CA ASN A 86 -11.25 11.32 -0.41
C ASN A 86 -12.03 10.86 -1.66
N THR A 87 -13.30 10.48 -1.52
CA THR A 87 -14.20 10.17 -2.64
C THR A 87 -15.00 11.38 -3.13
N HIS A 88 -14.92 12.53 -2.45
CA HIS A 88 -15.61 13.73 -2.88
C HIS A 88 -14.80 14.48 -3.94
N PRO A 89 -15.39 14.97 -5.06
CA PRO A 89 -14.68 15.71 -6.11
C PRO A 89 -14.03 17.05 -5.70
N ARG A 90 -14.20 17.47 -4.44
CA ARG A 90 -13.63 18.70 -3.87
C ARG A 90 -12.60 18.36 -2.78
N PHE A 91 -12.24 17.09 -2.63
CA PHE A 91 -11.14 16.66 -1.79
C PHE A 91 -9.84 16.82 -2.56
N TRP A 92 -9.02 17.80 -2.17
CA TRP A 92 -7.76 18.14 -2.85
C TRP A 92 -6.55 18.02 -1.92
N ALA A 93 -6.68 17.21 -0.87
CA ALA A 93 -5.60 16.99 0.09
C ALA A 93 -4.77 15.76 -0.31
N TRP A 94 -3.44 15.91 -0.27
CA TRP A 94 -2.46 14.83 -0.52
C TRP A 94 -2.63 14.12 -1.87
N VAL A 95 -1.95 12.97 -2.01
CA VAL A 95 -2.07 12.05 -3.16
C VAL A 95 -2.87 10.84 -2.70
N VAL A 96 -4.18 11.01 -2.58
CA VAL A 96 -5.11 9.94 -2.18
C VAL A 96 -6.02 9.63 -3.35
N GLY A 97 -6.06 8.36 -3.77
CA GLY A 97 -6.99 7.91 -4.79
C GLY A 97 -8.42 7.83 -4.25
N GLU A 98 -9.40 8.16 -5.09
CA GLU A 98 -10.82 7.96 -4.79
C GLU A 98 -11.30 6.52 -5.09
N GLY A 99 -10.49 5.72 -5.77
CA GLY A 99 -10.86 4.39 -6.26
C GLY A 99 -11.84 4.47 -7.43
N THR A 100 -12.43 3.33 -7.80
CA THR A 100 -13.52 3.28 -8.80
C THR A 100 -14.56 2.26 -8.35
N LEU A 101 -15.81 2.41 -8.79
CA LEU A 101 -16.85 1.40 -8.53
C LEU A 101 -16.45 0.02 -9.06
N GLY A 102 -15.77 -0.04 -10.21
CA GLY A 102 -15.21 -1.29 -10.72
C GLY A 102 -14.18 -1.91 -9.78
N GLY A 103 -13.34 -1.09 -9.14
CA GLY A 103 -12.40 -1.52 -8.10
C GLY A 103 -13.11 -2.07 -6.86
N THR A 104 -14.16 -1.39 -6.37
CA THR A 104 -14.97 -1.88 -5.24
C THR A 104 -15.60 -3.24 -5.54
N LEU A 105 -16.15 -3.43 -6.74
CA LEU A 105 -16.71 -4.72 -7.15
C LEU A 105 -15.62 -5.79 -7.31
N ALA A 106 -14.43 -5.43 -7.79
CA ALA A 106 -13.30 -6.34 -7.86
C ALA A 106 -12.83 -6.78 -6.47
N ASP A 107 -12.82 -5.88 -5.47
CA ASP A 107 -12.52 -6.20 -4.08
C ASP A 107 -13.57 -7.14 -3.48
N LEU A 108 -14.86 -6.94 -3.80
CA LEU A 108 -15.92 -7.86 -3.41
C LEU A 108 -15.70 -9.26 -4.02
N ILE A 109 -15.32 -9.35 -5.29
CA ILE A 109 -14.98 -10.62 -5.94
C ILE A 109 -13.77 -11.26 -5.25
N ALA A 110 -12.70 -10.50 -4.99
CA ALA A 110 -11.50 -11.00 -4.34
C ALA A 110 -11.78 -11.53 -2.92
N ALA A 111 -12.59 -10.81 -2.15
CA ALA A 111 -13.04 -11.23 -0.83
C ALA A 111 -13.91 -12.50 -0.90
N THR A 112 -14.76 -12.62 -1.91
CA THR A 112 -15.62 -13.80 -2.13
C THR A 112 -14.82 -15.03 -2.51
N THR A 113 -13.83 -14.89 -3.40
CA THR A 113 -13.00 -16.03 -3.83
C THR A 113 -11.94 -16.41 -2.81
N ASN A 114 -11.65 -15.51 -1.85
CA ASN A 114 -10.73 -15.69 -0.72
C ASN A 114 -9.47 -16.51 -1.08
N SER A 115 -8.83 -16.12 -2.18
CA SER A 115 -7.83 -16.96 -2.83
C SER A 115 -6.46 -16.83 -2.16
N MET A 116 -5.89 -17.96 -1.72
CA MET A 116 -4.52 -18.02 -1.19
C MET A 116 -3.51 -18.18 -2.34
N THR A 117 -2.75 -17.13 -2.63
CA THR A 117 -1.79 -17.07 -3.75
C THR A 117 -0.37 -17.54 -3.41
N GLY A 118 -0.18 -18.20 -2.26
CA GLY A 118 1.13 -18.69 -1.81
C GLY A 118 1.65 -19.95 -2.52
N GLY A 119 0.84 -20.60 -3.37
CA GLY A 119 1.23 -21.80 -4.11
C GLY A 119 0.19 -22.27 -5.13
N GLY A 120 0.56 -23.25 -5.96
CA GLY A 120 -0.31 -23.79 -7.01
C GLY A 120 -0.44 -22.89 -8.25
N THR A 121 -1.36 -23.25 -9.15
CA THR A 121 -1.74 -22.43 -10.31
C THR A 121 -3.25 -22.28 -10.33
N HIS A 122 -3.75 -21.07 -10.08
CA HIS A 122 -5.18 -20.75 -10.12
C HIS A 122 -5.40 -19.37 -10.74
N SER A 123 -6.66 -19.07 -11.05
CA SER A 123 -7.07 -17.89 -11.82
C SER A 123 -6.49 -16.58 -11.29
N ALA A 124 -6.49 -16.36 -9.97
CA ALA A 124 -5.96 -15.14 -9.37
C ALA A 124 -4.48 -14.89 -9.72
N ILE A 125 -3.62 -15.92 -9.69
CA ILE A 125 -2.20 -15.80 -10.07
C ILE A 125 -2.06 -15.46 -11.56
N LEU A 126 -2.91 -16.04 -12.42
CA LEU A 126 -2.89 -15.77 -13.86
C LEU A 126 -3.39 -14.35 -14.18
N VAL A 127 -4.39 -13.86 -13.45
CA VAL A 127 -4.90 -12.49 -13.55
C VAL A 127 -3.82 -11.50 -13.13
N GLU A 128 -3.15 -11.71 -11.98
CA GLU A 128 -2.05 -10.86 -11.54
C GLU A 128 -0.93 -10.78 -12.61
N ARG A 129 -0.50 -11.92 -13.13
CA ARG A 129 0.52 -11.96 -14.21
C ARG A 129 0.08 -11.21 -15.47
N THR A 130 -1.20 -11.28 -15.81
CA THR A 130 -1.77 -10.57 -16.96
C THR A 130 -1.78 -9.06 -16.73
N VAL A 131 -2.18 -8.61 -15.53
CA VAL A 131 -2.15 -7.19 -15.15
C VAL A 131 -0.71 -6.65 -15.15
N ILE A 132 0.25 -7.40 -14.60
CA ILE A 132 1.68 -7.04 -14.65
C ILE A 132 2.16 -6.92 -16.11
N LYS A 133 1.75 -7.83 -16.99
CA LYS A 133 2.07 -7.77 -18.41
C LYS A 133 1.51 -6.48 -19.05
N TRP A 134 0.25 -6.12 -18.78
CA TRP A 134 -0.35 -4.89 -19.29
C TRP A 134 0.36 -3.64 -18.77
N MET A 135 0.69 -3.59 -17.47
CA MET A 135 1.43 -2.47 -16.89
C MET A 135 2.79 -2.30 -17.54
N ARG A 136 3.51 -3.40 -17.81
CA ARG A 136 4.79 -3.35 -18.52
C ARG A 136 4.66 -2.77 -19.92
N GLN A 137 3.63 -3.17 -20.66
CA GLN A 137 3.36 -2.65 -22.00
C GLN A 137 3.02 -1.15 -21.95
N LEU A 138 2.21 -0.74 -20.97
CA LEU A 138 1.83 0.66 -20.76
C LEU A 138 3.04 1.56 -20.50
N PHE A 139 4.01 1.08 -19.70
CA PHE A 139 5.24 1.81 -19.39
C PHE A 139 6.38 1.59 -20.41
N GLY A 140 6.13 0.85 -21.49
CA GLY A 140 7.13 0.62 -22.55
C GLY A 140 8.33 -0.25 -22.13
N TYR A 141 8.18 -1.11 -21.13
CA TYR A 141 9.26 -2.01 -20.73
C TYR A 141 9.50 -3.13 -21.76
N PRO A 142 10.76 -3.55 -22.00
CA PRO A 142 11.06 -4.62 -22.95
C PRO A 142 10.38 -5.94 -22.59
N GLU A 143 9.93 -6.68 -23.61
CA GLU A 143 9.39 -8.03 -23.44
C GLU A 143 10.47 -9.02 -22.99
N GLY A 144 10.07 -10.07 -22.26
CA GLY A 144 10.94 -11.19 -21.88
C GLY A 144 12.01 -10.95 -20.80
N SER A 145 12.45 -9.71 -20.55
CA SER A 145 13.58 -9.42 -19.64
C SER A 145 13.19 -8.92 -18.25
N THR A 146 11.91 -8.62 -18.01
CA THR A 146 11.40 -8.05 -16.77
C THR A 146 10.22 -8.83 -16.23
N GLY A 147 10.08 -8.88 -14.90
CA GLY A 147 8.92 -9.43 -14.19
C GLY A 147 8.18 -8.33 -13.44
N GLY A 148 7.33 -8.71 -12.49
CA GLY A 148 6.69 -7.76 -11.58
C GLY A 148 6.07 -8.48 -10.40
N LEU A 149 5.69 -7.70 -9.40
CA LEU A 149 4.95 -8.13 -8.23
C LEU A 149 4.00 -6.99 -7.85
N ILE A 150 2.73 -7.31 -7.61
CA ILE A 150 1.82 -6.33 -7.02
C ILE A 150 2.14 -6.24 -5.52
N ALA A 151 2.47 -5.05 -5.05
CA ALA A 151 2.73 -4.78 -3.64
C ALA A 151 1.55 -4.05 -3.00
N SER A 152 1.39 -4.18 -1.68
CA SER A 152 0.36 -3.48 -0.90
C SER A 152 0.53 -1.96 -0.85
N GLY A 153 1.66 -1.45 -1.34
CA GLY A 153 1.93 -0.02 -1.47
C GLY A 153 3.41 0.27 -1.73
N THR A 154 3.72 1.54 -1.97
CA THR A 154 5.07 1.99 -2.34
C THR A 154 6.11 1.61 -1.30
N SER A 155 5.80 1.68 0.00
CA SER A 155 6.75 1.29 1.06
C SER A 155 7.22 -0.16 0.92
N MET A 156 6.31 -1.10 0.67
CA MET A 156 6.67 -2.51 0.48
C MET A 156 7.35 -2.77 -0.86
N ALA A 157 6.95 -2.05 -1.92
CA ALA A 157 7.66 -2.09 -3.19
C ALA A 157 9.13 -1.64 -3.02
N THR A 158 9.36 -0.54 -2.32
CA THR A 158 10.70 -0.01 -2.00
C THR A 158 11.53 -1.01 -1.20
N VAL A 159 10.97 -1.63 -0.16
CA VAL A 159 11.66 -2.67 0.63
C VAL A 159 12.06 -3.84 -0.26
N THR A 160 11.14 -4.35 -1.09
CA THR A 160 11.39 -5.47 -2.01
C THR A 160 12.48 -5.13 -3.02
N CYS A 161 12.42 -3.94 -3.64
CA CYS A 161 13.42 -3.49 -4.61
C CYS A 161 14.81 -3.31 -3.98
N LEU A 162 14.89 -2.69 -2.79
CA LEU A 162 16.16 -2.54 -2.07
C LEU A 162 16.72 -3.88 -1.60
N ALA A 163 15.87 -4.80 -1.15
CA ALA A 163 16.29 -6.16 -0.80
C ALA A 163 16.87 -6.90 -2.03
N ALA A 164 16.25 -6.75 -3.20
CA ALA A 164 16.75 -7.32 -4.45
C ALA A 164 18.08 -6.68 -4.88
N ALA A 165 18.20 -5.35 -4.80
CA ALA A 165 19.45 -4.64 -5.09
C ALA A 165 20.59 -5.07 -4.15
N ARG A 166 20.29 -5.23 -2.86
CA ARG A 166 21.23 -5.72 -1.84
C ARG A 166 21.66 -7.15 -2.12
N GLN A 167 20.73 -8.06 -2.45
CA GLN A 167 21.05 -9.44 -2.84
C GLN A 167 21.93 -9.49 -4.09
N LYS A 168 21.69 -8.61 -5.06
CA LYS A 168 22.54 -8.51 -6.25
C LYS A 168 23.95 -8.02 -5.93
N ALA A 169 24.08 -7.07 -5.01
CA ALA A 169 25.38 -6.56 -4.57
C ALA A 169 26.13 -7.54 -3.67
N LEU A 170 25.41 -8.35 -2.89
CA LEU A 170 25.92 -9.30 -1.89
C LEU A 170 25.35 -10.69 -2.14
N ALA A 171 26.02 -11.51 -2.95
CA ALA A 171 25.51 -12.80 -3.42
C ALA A 171 25.01 -13.73 -2.28
N ASN A 172 25.68 -13.71 -1.12
CA ASN A 172 25.37 -14.59 0.01
C ASN A 172 24.68 -13.89 1.18
N VAL A 173 24.14 -12.67 1.03
CA VAL A 173 23.54 -11.92 2.16
C VAL A 173 22.37 -12.66 2.84
N ARG A 174 21.73 -13.60 2.14
CA ARG A 174 20.66 -14.44 2.71
C ARG A 174 21.17 -15.45 3.73
N THR A 175 22.41 -15.91 3.62
CA THR A 175 23.03 -16.86 4.56
C THR A 175 23.97 -16.15 5.53
N ASP A 176 24.79 -15.23 5.01
CA ASP A 176 25.90 -14.63 5.74
C ASP A 176 25.47 -13.37 6.49
N GLY A 177 24.30 -12.81 6.14
CA GLY A 177 23.83 -11.53 6.65
C GLY A 177 24.70 -10.36 6.19
N LEU A 178 24.65 -9.26 6.93
CA LEU A 178 25.40 -8.02 6.64
C LEU A 178 26.70 -7.88 7.45
N ILE A 179 26.90 -8.76 8.42
CA ILE A 179 28.04 -8.70 9.34
C ILE A 179 29.33 -8.92 8.55
N ASN A 180 30.33 -8.07 8.76
CA ASN A 180 31.63 -8.10 8.07
C ASN A 180 31.53 -8.01 6.53
N GLY A 181 30.38 -7.64 5.98
CA GLY A 181 30.20 -7.36 4.56
C GLY A 181 30.81 -6.02 4.13
N PRO A 182 30.88 -5.74 2.82
CA PRO A 182 31.34 -4.44 2.33
C PRO A 182 30.39 -3.33 2.77
N LYS A 183 30.92 -2.11 2.89
CA LYS A 183 30.14 -0.93 3.30
C LYS A 183 29.25 -0.47 2.15
N LEU A 184 28.04 -0.99 2.08
CA LEU A 184 27.05 -0.57 1.07
C LEU A 184 26.71 0.92 1.22
N VAL A 185 26.50 1.58 0.08
CA VAL A 185 26.04 2.98 0.02
C VAL A 185 25.05 3.17 -1.14
N ALA A 186 24.02 3.97 -0.90
CA ALA A 186 23.01 4.32 -1.90
C ALA A 186 22.83 5.83 -1.98
N TYR A 187 22.18 6.28 -3.05
CA TYR A 187 22.04 7.70 -3.37
C TYR A 187 20.59 8.01 -3.72
N ALA A 188 20.11 9.15 -3.23
CA ALA A 188 18.82 9.72 -3.60
C ALA A 188 18.88 11.24 -3.47
N SER A 189 17.92 11.96 -4.03
CA SER A 189 17.82 13.40 -3.81
C SER A 189 17.43 13.73 -2.37
N THR A 190 17.61 14.99 -1.97
CA THR A 190 17.06 15.52 -0.71
C THR A 190 15.54 15.35 -0.62
N GLU A 191 14.85 15.33 -1.75
CA GLU A 191 13.38 15.24 -1.85
C GLU A 191 12.83 13.79 -1.80
N VAL A 192 13.68 12.76 -1.62
CA VAL A 192 13.16 11.38 -1.60
C VAL A 192 12.24 11.14 -0.40
N HIS A 193 11.11 10.48 -0.69
CA HIS A 193 10.07 10.17 0.29
C HIS A 193 10.60 9.36 1.48
N ILE A 194 10.07 9.65 2.68
CA ILE A 194 10.52 9.06 3.95
C ILE A 194 10.46 7.53 3.99
N CYS A 195 9.61 6.89 3.18
CA CYS A 195 9.54 5.43 3.08
C CYS A 195 10.88 4.79 2.65
N VAL A 196 11.71 5.52 1.89
CA VAL A 196 13.04 5.04 1.51
C VAL A 196 13.92 4.93 2.73
N VAL A 197 14.00 5.96 3.58
CA VAL A 197 14.78 5.93 4.83
C VAL A 197 14.33 4.77 5.72
N ARG A 198 13.02 4.62 5.90
CA ARG A 198 12.44 3.52 6.69
C ARG A 198 12.78 2.15 6.12
N ALA A 199 12.89 2.02 4.79
CA ALA A 199 13.31 0.77 4.17
C ALA A 199 14.79 0.44 4.46
N PHE A 200 15.69 1.43 4.51
CA PHE A 200 17.08 1.20 4.93
C PHE A 200 17.16 0.75 6.39
N GLU A 201 16.39 1.37 7.27
CA GLU A 201 16.27 0.99 8.68
C GLU A 201 15.74 -0.44 8.83
N LEU A 202 14.65 -0.76 8.13
CA LEU A 202 14.01 -2.09 8.18
C LEU A 202 14.93 -3.19 7.65
N LEU A 203 15.71 -2.92 6.61
CA LEU A 203 16.64 -3.88 6.01
C LEU A 203 17.96 -4.01 6.80
N GLY A 204 18.13 -3.27 7.89
CA GLY A 204 19.36 -3.29 8.70
C GLY A 204 20.57 -2.68 7.99
N LEU A 205 20.35 -1.83 6.98
CA LEU A 205 21.43 -1.12 6.26
C LEU A 205 21.89 0.12 7.03
N GLY A 206 21.01 0.69 7.86
CA GLY A 206 21.22 1.96 8.55
C GLY A 206 20.95 3.16 7.62
N SER A 207 20.27 4.19 8.12
CA SER A 207 19.90 5.36 7.31
C SER A 207 21.09 6.23 6.90
N ASN A 208 22.20 6.19 7.66
CA ASN A 208 23.42 6.97 7.37
C ASN A 208 24.13 6.58 6.06
N VAL A 209 23.80 5.41 5.48
CA VAL A 209 24.39 4.95 4.20
C VAL A 209 23.60 5.42 2.98
N LEU A 210 22.50 6.15 3.18
CA LEU A 210 21.78 6.84 2.13
C LEU A 210 22.34 8.27 1.97
N ARG A 211 23.10 8.52 0.91
CA ARG A 211 23.55 9.86 0.55
C ARG A 211 22.40 10.65 -0.04
N ARG A 212 22.10 11.81 0.56
CA ARG A 212 21.12 12.79 0.08
C ARG A 212 21.85 13.83 -0.77
N VAL A 213 21.67 13.76 -2.08
CA VAL A 213 22.27 14.67 -3.06
C VAL A 213 21.36 15.87 -3.25
N SER A 214 21.93 17.07 -3.40
CA SER A 214 21.13 18.27 -3.61
C SER A 214 20.30 18.21 -4.90
N VAL A 215 19.33 19.12 -5.00
CA VAL A 215 18.50 19.31 -6.19
C VAL A 215 18.71 20.69 -6.80
N ASP A 216 18.44 20.81 -8.10
CA ASP A 216 18.44 22.07 -8.82
C ASP A 216 17.15 22.90 -8.57
N GLU A 217 17.02 24.04 -9.26
CA GLU A 217 15.85 24.90 -9.22
C GLU A 217 14.55 24.23 -9.69
N ASN A 218 14.67 23.15 -10.47
CA ASN A 218 13.55 22.32 -10.94
C ASN A 218 13.33 21.11 -10.00
N PHE A 219 13.94 21.10 -8.82
CA PHE A 219 13.91 20.01 -7.85
C PHE A 219 14.38 18.67 -8.43
N CYS A 220 15.18 18.70 -9.49
CA CYS A 220 15.81 17.52 -10.06
C CYS A 220 17.17 17.28 -9.38
N ILE A 221 17.50 16.01 -9.14
CA ILE A 221 18.78 15.64 -8.51
C ILE A 221 19.98 16.22 -9.29
N ASN A 222 20.94 16.80 -8.58
CA ASN A 222 22.16 17.32 -9.17
C ASN A 222 23.06 16.15 -9.63
N ILE A 223 23.12 15.93 -10.94
CA ILE A 223 23.85 14.80 -11.53
C ILE A 223 25.36 14.91 -11.36
N ASP A 224 25.92 16.13 -11.38
CA ASP A 224 27.36 16.31 -11.21
C ASP A 224 27.79 16.06 -9.77
N GLU A 225 27.00 16.51 -8.80
CA GLU A 225 27.19 16.17 -7.39
C GLU A 225 27.03 14.67 -7.16
N LEU A 226 26.00 14.03 -7.73
CA LEU A 226 25.81 12.58 -7.64
C LEU A 226 27.05 11.81 -8.15
N LYS A 227 27.58 12.21 -9.31
CA LYS A 227 28.82 11.62 -9.88
C LYS A 227 30.03 11.84 -8.97
N ALA A 228 30.13 12.99 -8.30
CA ALA A 228 31.21 13.28 -7.36
C ALA A 228 31.07 12.41 -6.11
N CYS A 229 29.89 12.34 -5.50
CA CYS A 229 29.61 11.48 -4.34
C CYS A 229 29.96 10.01 -4.61
N ILE A 230 29.53 9.47 -5.76
CA ILE A 230 29.83 8.08 -6.14
C ILE A 230 31.34 7.83 -6.25
N ARG A 231 32.11 8.78 -6.81
CA ARG A 231 33.58 8.66 -6.91
C ARG A 231 34.21 8.66 -5.52
N THR A 232 33.87 9.64 -4.69
CA THR A 232 34.39 9.76 -3.32
C THR A 232 34.08 8.53 -2.47
N ASP A 233 32.86 8.00 -2.53
CA ASP A 233 32.49 6.82 -1.76
C ASP A 233 33.25 5.57 -2.25
N ARG A 234 33.49 5.42 -3.56
CA ARG A 234 34.35 4.34 -4.09
C ARG A 234 35.79 4.46 -3.60
N ASP A 235 36.36 5.66 -3.64
CA ASP A 235 37.73 5.92 -3.17
C ASP A 235 37.88 5.64 -1.66
N ASN A 236 36.81 5.82 -0.89
CA ASN A 236 36.73 5.51 0.55
C ASN A 236 36.36 4.04 0.86
N GLY A 237 36.31 3.16 -0.14
CA GLY A 237 36.03 1.74 0.03
C GLY A 237 34.57 1.38 0.32
N PHE A 238 33.63 2.29 0.06
CA PHE A 238 32.21 1.94 0.03
C PHE A 238 31.86 1.23 -1.29
N LEU A 239 30.78 0.45 -1.26
CA LEU A 239 30.22 -0.24 -2.41
C LEU A 239 28.90 0.44 -2.82
N PRO A 240 28.91 1.34 -3.81
CA PRO A 240 27.69 1.87 -4.42
C PRO A 240 26.82 0.74 -4.97
N PHE A 241 25.58 0.61 -4.51
CA PHE A 241 24.71 -0.49 -4.94
C PHE A 241 23.34 -0.06 -5.49
N CYS A 242 22.89 1.16 -5.20
CA CYS A 242 21.58 1.63 -5.61
C CYS A 242 21.53 3.15 -5.76
N ILE A 243 20.81 3.63 -6.79
CA ILE A 243 20.37 5.01 -6.93
C ILE A 243 18.84 4.97 -6.94
N ILE A 244 18.20 5.77 -6.10
CA ILE A 244 16.74 5.86 -6.00
C ILE A 244 16.31 7.12 -6.72
N GLY A 245 15.53 6.94 -7.78
CA GLY A 245 14.94 8.02 -8.55
C GLY A 245 13.49 8.27 -8.23
N ASN A 246 13.09 9.55 -8.22
CA ASN A 246 11.72 10.00 -7.99
C ASN A 246 11.07 10.45 -9.31
N ALA A 247 9.91 9.87 -9.62
CA ALA A 247 9.05 10.31 -10.71
C ALA A 247 7.67 10.65 -10.15
N GLY A 248 7.32 11.93 -10.10
CA GLY A 248 6.09 12.43 -9.48
C GLY A 248 6.23 12.60 -7.96
N MET A 249 7.08 13.53 -7.52
CA MET A 249 7.26 13.84 -6.09
C MET A 249 5.92 14.16 -5.42
N SER A 250 5.65 13.55 -4.26
CA SER A 250 4.36 13.67 -3.54
C SER A 250 3.93 15.10 -3.30
N ASP A 251 4.89 16.00 -3.12
CA ASP A 251 4.64 17.38 -2.73
C ASP A 251 4.33 18.26 -3.94
N ARG A 252 4.78 17.90 -5.17
CA ARG A 252 4.80 18.83 -6.33
C ARG A 252 4.59 18.20 -7.72
N GLY A 253 4.60 16.88 -7.86
CA GLY A 253 4.36 16.17 -9.12
C GLY A 253 5.52 16.19 -10.14
N LEU A 254 6.73 16.55 -9.73
CA LEU A 254 7.90 16.66 -10.62
C LEU A 254 8.64 15.32 -10.78
N GLN A 255 9.36 15.16 -11.90
CA GLN A 255 10.11 13.95 -12.26
C GLN A 255 11.61 14.25 -12.41
N GLU A 256 12.44 13.46 -11.73
CA GLU A 256 13.90 13.51 -11.87
C GLU A 256 14.36 12.96 -13.21
N LYS A 257 15.43 13.55 -13.75
CA LYS A 257 16.07 13.12 -15.00
C LYS A 257 17.47 12.59 -14.69
N PHE A 258 17.67 11.30 -14.95
CA PHE A 258 18.96 10.61 -14.75
C PHE A 258 19.82 10.54 -16.03
N THR A 259 19.53 11.41 -17.00
CA THR A 259 20.21 11.50 -18.30
C THR A 259 21.26 12.59 -18.29
#